data_AF-A0A1M7EQI1-F1
#
_entry.id   AF-A0A1M7EQI1-F1
#
_cell.length_a   1.000
_cell.length_b   1.000
_cell.length_c   1.000
_cell.angle_alpha   90.00
_cell.angle_beta   90.00
_cell.angle_gamma   90.00
#
_symmetry.space_group_name_H-M   'P 1'
#
loop_
_entity.id
_entity.type
_entity.pdbx_description
1 polymer ?
#
loop_
_entity_poly.entity_id
_entity_poly.type
_entity_poly.pdbx_seq_one_letter_code
_entity_poly.pdbx_strand_id
1 'polypeptide(L)'
;MILHIVNRAPQSGQAASQALAVMAPEDRLILIEEAVFAVLDAQWQGWRIAAERIHALEDDVASRGLADIAGRQQPELLSVDAFVALTAEAHQTVSWY
;
A
#
# COMPACT_ATOMS: atom_id res chain seq x y z
N MET A 1 -1.69 -13.17 9.56
CA MET A 1 -1.41 -11.89 8.88
C MET A 1 -2.73 -11.27 8.47
N ILE A 2 -2.92 -9.99 8.78
CA ILE A 2 -4.00 -9.14 8.26
C ILE A 2 -3.47 -8.37 7.05
N LEU A 3 -4.30 -8.23 6.03
CA LEU A 3 -4.04 -7.35 4.89
C LEU A 3 -4.81 -6.04 5.04
N HIS A 4 -4.10 -4.93 5.18
CA HIS A 4 -4.66 -3.58 5.23
C HIS A 4 -4.72 -3.00 3.81
N ILE A 5 -5.89 -2.53 3.40
CA ILE A 5 -6.12 -1.95 2.08
C ILE A 5 -6.40 -0.47 2.27
N VAL A 6 -5.57 0.40 1.69
CA VAL A 6 -5.74 1.86 1.76
C VAL A 6 -5.99 2.38 0.35
N ASN A 7 -7.05 3.17 0.17
CA ASN A 7 -7.41 3.69 -1.16
C ASN A 7 -7.24 5.21 -1.31
N ARG A 8 -7.04 5.95 -0.20
CA ARG A 8 -6.80 7.40 -0.22
C ARG A 8 -5.33 7.75 -0.16
N ALA A 9 -4.94 8.81 -0.87
CA ALA A 9 -3.61 9.37 -0.76
C ALA A 9 -3.26 9.71 0.70
N PRO A 10 -2.02 9.44 1.17
CA PRO A 10 -1.65 9.69 2.56
C PRO A 10 -1.88 11.12 3.05
N GLN A 11 -1.84 12.10 2.14
CA GLN A 11 -2.06 13.52 2.45
C GLN A 11 -3.55 13.91 2.52
N SER A 12 -4.46 13.06 2.03
CA SER A 12 -5.89 13.34 1.94
C SER A 12 -6.68 12.98 3.20
N GLY A 13 -6.05 12.42 4.24
CA GLY A 13 -6.75 12.03 5.46
C GLY A 13 -5.89 11.25 6.44
N GLN A 14 -6.54 10.49 7.33
CA GLN A 14 -5.88 9.71 8.38
C GLN A 14 -5.88 8.19 8.11
N ALA A 15 -6.52 7.73 7.04
CA ALA A 15 -6.64 6.29 6.73
C ALA A 15 -5.28 5.57 6.73
N ALA A 16 -4.30 6.13 6.01
CA ALA A 16 -2.95 5.57 5.94
C ALA A 16 -2.24 5.54 7.31
N SER A 17 -2.32 6.61 8.10
CA SER A 17 -1.66 6.68 9.42
C SER A 17 -2.35 5.80 10.45
N GLN A 18 -3.68 5.69 10.42
CA GLN A 18 -4.43 4.78 11.28
C GLN A 18 -4.14 3.32 10.96
N ALA A 19 -4.07 2.94 9.68
CA ALA A 19 -3.66 1.62 9.26
C ALA A 19 -2.26 1.28 9.80
N LEU A 20 -1.27 2.15 9.55
CA LEU A 20 0.10 1.97 10.03
C LEU A 20 0.19 1.86 11.56
N ALA A 21 -0.67 2.56 12.31
CA ALA A 21 -0.64 2.56 13.77
C ALA A 21 -1.12 1.24 14.40
N VAL A 22 -1.92 0.44 13.69
CA VAL A 22 -2.49 -0.81 14.20
C VAL A 22 -1.86 -2.07 13.58
N MET A 23 -1.02 -1.91 12.55
CA MET A 23 -0.34 -3.03 11.91
C MET A 23 0.55 -3.78 12.89
N ALA A 24 0.34 -5.08 13.00
CA ALA A 24 1.29 -5.99 13.64
C ALA A 24 2.54 -6.18 12.76
N PRO A 25 3.64 -6.74 13.31
CA PRO A 25 4.87 -6.99 12.55
C PRO A 25 4.69 -7.87 11.30
N GLU A 26 3.75 -8.82 11.34
CA GLU A 26 3.44 -9.73 10.24
C GLU A 26 2.41 -9.18 9.25
N ASP A 27 1.74 -8.07 9.57
CA ASP A 27 0.68 -7.51 8.73
C ASP A 27 1.26 -6.85 7.48
N ARG A 28 0.46 -6.85 6.42
CA ARG A 28 0.82 -6.24 5.13
C ARG A 28 -0.14 -5.13 4.77
N LEU A 29 0.33 -4.18 3.98
CA LEU A 29 -0.49 -3.07 3.50
C LEU A 29 -0.38 -2.98 1.98
N ILE A 30 -1.51 -2.85 1.30
CA ILE A 30 -1.56 -2.57 -0.13
C ILE A 30 -2.18 -1.20 -0.38
N LEU A 31 -1.48 -0.40 -1.18
CA LEU A 31 -1.93 0.89 -1.70
C LEU A 31 -2.67 0.66 -3.02
N ILE A 32 -3.93 1.09 -3.06
CA ILE A 32 -4.76 1.08 -4.27
C ILE A 32 -5.32 2.48 -4.53
N GLU A 33 -5.90 2.68 -5.71
CA GLU A 33 -6.53 3.92 -6.13
C GLU A 33 -5.63 5.15 -5.90
N GLU A 34 -6.06 6.14 -5.12
CA GLU A 34 -5.28 7.35 -4.84
C GLU A 34 -4.13 7.09 -3.85
N ALA A 35 -4.16 6.00 -3.09
CA ALA A 35 -3.12 5.71 -2.09
C ALA A 35 -1.74 5.49 -2.72
N VAL A 36 -1.68 5.07 -3.98
CA VAL A 36 -0.40 4.89 -4.70
C VAL A 36 0.39 6.19 -4.86
N PHE A 37 -0.23 7.37 -4.68
CA PHE A 37 0.50 8.65 -4.62
C PHE A 37 1.49 8.74 -3.45
N ALA A 38 1.44 7.82 -2.49
CA ALA A 38 2.47 7.68 -1.45
C ALA A 38 3.90 7.58 -2.02
N VAL A 39 4.09 7.04 -3.23
CA VAL A 39 5.42 6.94 -3.86
C VAL A 39 6.04 8.30 -4.21
N LEU A 40 5.22 9.36 -4.31
CA LEU A 40 5.69 10.73 -4.50
C LEU A 40 6.31 11.32 -3.23
N ASP A 41 5.96 10.77 -2.06
CA ASP A 41 6.43 11.21 -0.76
C ASP A 41 7.47 10.23 -0.20
N ALA A 42 8.74 10.52 -0.47
CA ALA A 42 9.87 9.74 0.02
C ALA A 42 10.01 9.75 1.56
N GLN A 43 9.28 10.61 2.27
CA GLN A 43 9.29 10.70 3.72
C GLN A 43 8.03 10.12 4.35
N TRP A 44 7.12 9.56 3.56
CA TRP A 44 5.93 8.91 4.08
C TRP A 44 6.30 7.80 5.08
N GLN A 45 5.59 7.78 6.20
CA GLN A 45 5.91 6.93 7.34
C GLN A 45 5.91 5.43 7.02
N GLY A 46 5.08 4.99 6.05
CA GLY A 46 5.02 3.59 5.63
C GLY A 46 6.36 3.05 5.15
N TRP A 47 7.13 3.86 4.41
CA TRP A 47 8.46 3.48 3.91
C TRP A 47 9.50 3.29 5.01
N ARG A 48 9.28 3.86 6.21
CA ARG A 48 10.23 3.77 7.32
C ARG A 48 9.95 2.59 8.26
N ILE A 49 8.69 2.18 8.35
CA ILE A 49 8.22 1.22 9.36
C ILE A 49 8.06 -0.18 8.77
N ALA A 50 7.79 -0.27 7.46
CA ALA A 50 7.26 -1.48 6.87
C ALA A 50 7.56 -1.61 5.38
N ALA A 51 8.65 -1.04 4.86
CA ALA A 51 8.90 -0.96 3.41
C ALA A 51 8.70 -2.30 2.68
N GLU A 52 9.22 -3.38 3.25
CA GLU A 52 9.12 -4.75 2.74
C GLU A 52 7.72 -5.38 2.83
N ARG A 53 6.79 -4.70 3.51
CA ARG A 53 5.39 -5.12 3.73
C ARG A 53 4.39 -4.17 3.07
N ILE A 54 4.88 -3.11 2.41
CA ILE A 54 4.05 -2.21 1.62
C ILE A 54 4.08 -2.67 0.17
N HIS A 55 2.89 -2.93 -0.35
CA HIS A 55 2.64 -3.23 -1.74
C HIS A 55 1.89 -2.06 -2.40
N ALA A 56 1.97 -1.95 -3.72
CA ALA A 56 1.12 -1.05 -4.49
C ALA A 56 0.52 -1.78 -5.69
N LEU A 57 -0.74 -1.50 -6.02
CA LEU A 57 -1.36 -2.11 -7.19
C LEU A 57 -0.75 -1.54 -8.47
N GLU A 58 -0.21 -2.43 -9.29
CA GLU A 58 0.53 -2.10 -10.51
C GLU A 58 -0.33 -1.25 -11.47
N ASP A 59 -1.58 -1.66 -11.72
CA ASP A 59 -2.50 -0.96 -12.60
C ASP A 59 -2.78 0.48 -12.14
N ASP A 60 -2.86 0.71 -10.83
CA ASP A 60 -3.07 2.04 -10.27
C ASP A 60 -1.84 2.93 -10.38
N VAL A 61 -0.65 2.35 -10.19
CA VAL A 61 0.64 3.03 -10.40
C VAL A 61 0.80 3.40 -11.87
N ALA A 62 0.52 2.46 -12.78
CA ALA A 62 0.66 2.65 -14.22
C ALA A 62 -0.33 3.68 -14.78
N SER A 63 -1.62 3.58 -14.42
CA SER A 63 -2.67 4.52 -14.87
C SER A 63 -2.44 5.97 -14.42
N ARG A 64 -1.66 6.18 -13.36
CA ARG A 64 -1.28 7.51 -12.84
C ARG A 64 0.12 7.96 -13.31
N GLY A 65 0.81 7.18 -14.14
CA GLY A 65 2.14 7.53 -14.65
C GLY A 65 3.23 7.53 -13.58
N LEU A 66 3.09 6.72 -12.54
CA LEU A 66 3.99 6.71 -11.38
C LEU A 66 5.06 5.61 -11.43
N ALA A 67 5.07 4.76 -12.46
CA ALA A 67 5.97 3.60 -12.57
C ALA A 67 7.45 3.96 -12.38
N ASP A 68 7.93 5.01 -13.04
CA ASP A 68 9.33 5.46 -12.94
C ASP A 68 9.70 5.98 -11.54
N ILE A 69 8.72 6.53 -10.81
CA ILE A 69 8.93 7.10 -9.47
C ILE A 69 8.84 6.00 -8.41
N ALA A 70 7.93 5.03 -8.59
CA ALA A 70 7.75 3.91 -7.68
C ALA A 70 9.06 3.13 -7.47
N GLY A 71 9.90 3.00 -8.51
CA GLY A 71 11.22 2.37 -8.41
C GLY A 71 12.19 3.02 -7.41
N ARG A 72 11.90 4.23 -6.90
CA ARG A 72 12.70 4.91 -5.86
C ARG A 72 12.34 4.47 -4.44
N GLN A 73 11.05 4.21 -4.19
CA GLN A 73 10.56 3.73 -2.90
C GLN A 73 10.49 2.20 -2.84
N GLN A 74 10.52 1.55 -4.02
CA GLN A 74 10.51 0.10 -4.20
C GLN A 74 9.40 -0.63 -3.41
N PRO A 75 8.14 -0.15 -3.37
CA PRO A 75 7.07 -1.05 -2.98
C PRO A 75 7.04 -2.22 -3.95
N GLU A 76 6.71 -3.40 -3.46
CA GLU A 76 6.42 -4.52 -4.36
C GLU A 76 5.14 -4.18 -5.14
N LEU A 77 5.27 -4.09 -6.47
CA LEU A 77 4.13 -3.87 -7.34
C LEU A 77 3.40 -5.20 -7.55
N LEU A 78 2.11 -5.22 -7.25
CA LEU A 78 1.28 -6.40 -7.40
C LEU A 78 0.29 -6.22 -8.55
N SER A 79 0.15 -7.24 -9.38
CA SER A 79 -0.96 -7.34 -10.31
C SER A 79 -2.27 -7.59 -9.56
N VAL A 80 -3.41 -7.45 -10.25
CA VAL A 80 -4.72 -7.80 -9.69
C VAL A 80 -4.76 -9.27 -9.23
N ASP A 81 -4.19 -10.19 -10.02
CA ASP A 81 -4.15 -11.62 -9.65
C ASP A 81 -3.32 -11.86 -8.38
N ALA A 82 -2.18 -11.19 -8.25
CA ALA A 82 -1.34 -11.27 -7.06
C ALA A 82 -2.02 -10.64 -5.84
N PHE A 83 -2.76 -9.54 -6.03
CA PHE A 83 -3.58 -8.94 -4.97
C PHE A 83 -4.69 -9.91 -4.54
N VAL A 84 -5.40 -10.54 -5.47
CA VAL A 84 -6.41 -11.57 -5.16
C VAL A 84 -5.79 -12.72 -4.37
N ALA A 85 -4.64 -13.25 -4.80
CA ALA A 85 -3.93 -14.28 -4.07
C ALA A 85 -3.58 -13.84 -2.64
N LEU A 86 -3.07 -12.61 -2.48
CA LEU A 86 -2.71 -12.05 -1.17
C LEU A 86 -3.93 -11.93 -0.24
N THR A 87 -5.11 -11.58 -0.77
CA THR A 87 -6.34 -11.56 0.02
C THR A 87 -6.77 -12.95 0.50
N ALA A 88 -6.49 -13.99 -0.28
CA ALA A 88 -6.81 -15.38 0.08
C ALA A 88 -5.83 -15.97 1.10
N GLU A 89 -4.57 -15.50 1.11
CA GLU A 89 -3.56 -15.87 2.10
C GLU A 89 -3.76 -15.17 3.45
N ALA A 90 -4.33 -13.97 3.43
CA ALA A 90 -4.59 -13.19 4.63
C ALA A 90 -5.72 -13.84 5.47
N HIS A 91 -5.56 -13.83 6.80
CA HIS A 91 -6.61 -14.31 7.70
C HIS A 91 -7.82 -13.36 7.71
N GLN A 92 -7.59 -12.09 7.41
CA GLN A 92 -8.57 -11.03 7.37
C GLN A 92 -8.06 -9.89 6.48
N THR A 93 -8.98 -9.22 5.80
CA THR A 93 -8.74 -7.97 5.08
C THR A 93 -9.42 -6.80 5.79
N VAL A 94 -8.74 -5.67 5.93
CA VAL A 94 -9.28 -4.45 6.55
C VAL A 94 -9.09 -3.27 5.58
N SER A 95 -10.20 -2.68 5.14
CA SER A 95 -10.19 -1.51 4.25
C SER A 95 -10.28 -0.21 5.04
N TRP A 96 -9.48 0.78 4.63
CA TRP A 96 -9.40 2.11 5.23
C TRP A 96 -9.75 3.17 4.17
N TYR A 97 -10.69 4.05 4.48
CA TYR A 97 -11.30 5.03 3.56
C TYR A 97 -11.10 6.48 4.02
#